data_AF-A0A7S2N4F5-F1
#
_entry.id   AF-A0A7S2N4F5-F1
#
_cell.length_a   1.000
_cell.length_b   1.000
_cell.length_c   1.000
_cell.angle_alpha   90.00
_cell.angle_beta   90.00
_cell.angle_gamma   90.00
#
_symmetry.space_group_name_H-M   'P 1'
#
loop_
_entity.id
_entity.type
_entity.pdbx_description
1 polymer ?
#
loop_
_entity_poly.entity_id
_entity_poly.type
_entity_poly.pdbx_seq_one_letter_code
_entity_poly.pdbx_strand_id
1 'polypeptide(L)'
;EELSALRECLVGTGVLREQHFLACLHRRRFAAVRRAHPPGGGASPAWNDATSVEGIATRIGAYLRRREAHRLLLPVSQSTRSVLRATLLRCQEHLYVCGGFNSRRALSSVERLGLEQDRWETLPPMCERHDEASSVVINGRLYVCGCFDGLQAGRSVECFDPEMQRWESMPPMAEARGGAFGVALGGHLYICGGYDGHRALCSVERLDPVAREWTVVPSMVEARNAAVGTVILGRICVCGGFAGQRALRSAESFDPTLSDQWEMLPPMSQARGGAMCAAIGGALYMCGGYDGV
;
A
#
# COMPACT_ATOMS: atom_id res chain seq x y z
N GLU A 1 -27.32 -17.67 -12.95
CA GLU A 1 -26.24 -18.69 -12.98
C GLU A 1 -26.05 -19.26 -14.38
N GLU A 2 -27.10 -19.71 -15.07
CA GLU A 2 -27.03 -20.25 -16.44
C GLU A 2 -26.35 -19.33 -17.47
N LEU A 3 -26.64 -18.01 -17.44
CA LEU A 3 -26.00 -17.03 -18.33
C LEU A 3 -24.50 -16.81 -18.02
N SER A 4 -24.09 -16.99 -16.77
CA SER A 4 -22.69 -16.89 -16.36
C SER A 4 -21.92 -18.12 -16.84
N ALA A 5 -22.50 -19.32 -16.68
CA ALA A 5 -21.94 -20.57 -17.18
C ALA A 5 -21.81 -20.57 -18.72
N LEU A 6 -22.83 -20.10 -19.44
CA LEU A 6 -22.78 -19.95 -20.90
C LEU A 6 -21.67 -18.98 -21.33
N ARG A 7 -21.47 -17.88 -20.60
CA ARG A 7 -20.40 -16.91 -20.86
C ARG A 7 -19.03 -17.57 -20.70
N GLU A 8 -18.82 -18.30 -19.62
CA GLU A 8 -17.55 -19.00 -19.36
C GLU A 8 -17.25 -20.05 -20.43
N CYS A 9 -18.24 -20.82 -20.89
CA CYS A 9 -18.08 -21.76 -22.00
C CYS A 9 -17.73 -21.05 -23.33
N LEU A 10 -18.36 -19.92 -23.64
CA LEU A 10 -18.11 -19.17 -24.88
C LEU A 10 -16.76 -18.43 -24.87
N VAL A 11 -16.28 -18.01 -23.70
CA VAL A 11 -14.93 -17.46 -23.52
C VAL A 11 -13.89 -18.57 -23.59
N GLY A 12 -14.12 -19.70 -22.91
CA GLY A 12 -13.22 -20.85 -22.91
C GLY A 12 -13.06 -21.52 -24.28
N THR A 13 -14.08 -21.46 -25.13
CA THR A 13 -14.02 -21.93 -26.54
C THR A 13 -13.43 -20.89 -27.50
N GLY A 14 -13.08 -19.70 -27.03
CA GLY A 14 -12.45 -18.63 -27.83
C GLY A 14 -13.39 -17.92 -28.81
N VAL A 15 -14.67 -18.33 -28.88
CA VAL A 15 -15.70 -17.73 -29.74
C VAL A 15 -16.04 -16.31 -29.28
N LEU A 16 -16.02 -16.07 -27.98
CA LEU A 16 -16.31 -14.78 -27.37
C LEU A 16 -15.06 -14.24 -26.66
N ARG A 17 -14.52 -13.10 -27.10
CA ARG A 17 -13.47 -12.40 -26.35
C ARG A 17 -14.09 -11.64 -25.18
N GLU A 18 -13.69 -11.96 -23.95
CA GLU A 18 -14.26 -11.40 -22.72
C GLU A 18 -14.23 -9.86 -22.68
N GLN A 19 -13.11 -9.27 -23.09
CA GLN A 19 -12.94 -7.80 -23.17
C GLN A 19 -13.95 -7.15 -24.14
N HIS A 20 -14.24 -7.81 -25.26
CA HIS A 20 -15.22 -7.32 -26.24
C HIS A 20 -16.66 -7.43 -25.71
N PHE A 21 -16.96 -8.53 -25.01
CA PHE A 21 -18.25 -8.73 -24.36
C PHE A 21 -18.52 -7.67 -23.27
N LEU A 22 -17.55 -7.43 -22.37
CA LEU A 22 -17.68 -6.41 -21.32
C LEU A 22 -17.86 -5.00 -21.91
N ALA A 23 -17.14 -4.66 -22.98
CA ALA A 23 -17.30 -3.39 -23.68
C ALA A 23 -18.69 -3.23 -24.32
N CYS A 24 -19.24 -4.30 -24.90
CA CYS A 24 -20.61 -4.30 -25.45
C CYS A 24 -21.67 -4.23 -24.35
N LEU A 25 -21.47 -4.93 -23.23
CA LEU A 25 -22.36 -4.88 -22.06
C LEU A 25 -22.40 -3.48 -21.43
N HIS A 26 -21.24 -2.86 -21.24
CA HIS A 26 -21.12 -1.49 -20.75
C HIS A 26 -21.86 -0.50 -21.66
N ARG A 27 -21.67 -0.59 -22.99
CA ARG A 27 -22.39 0.25 -23.97
C ARG A 27 -23.90 0.10 -23.89
N ARG A 28 -24.41 -1.12 -23.73
CA ARG A 28 -25.87 -1.38 -23.60
C ARG A 28 -26.43 -0.85 -22.28
N ARG A 29 -25.72 -1.04 -21.15
CA ARG A 29 -26.10 -0.50 -19.84
C ARG A 29 -26.13 1.03 -19.85
N PHE A 30 -25.09 1.65 -20.40
CA PHE A 30 -25.05 3.11 -20.55
C PHE A 30 -26.19 3.64 -21.43
N ALA A 31 -26.50 2.97 -22.54
CA ALA A 31 -27.63 3.32 -23.39
C ALA A 31 -29.00 3.11 -22.71
N ALA A 32 -29.11 2.18 -21.76
CA ALA A 32 -30.32 2.00 -20.95
C ALA A 32 -30.47 3.13 -19.91
N VAL A 33 -29.39 3.49 -19.22
CA VAL A 33 -29.35 4.64 -18.28
C VAL A 33 -29.71 5.94 -19.00
N ARG A 34 -29.17 6.18 -20.20
CA ARG A 34 -29.50 7.36 -21.01
C ARG A 34 -30.96 7.40 -21.49
N ARG A 35 -31.61 6.24 -21.64
CA ARG A 35 -33.04 6.15 -21.96
C ARG A 35 -33.92 6.37 -20.73
N ALA A 36 -33.48 5.91 -19.57
CA ALA A 36 -34.16 6.14 -18.28
C ALA A 36 -34.02 7.60 -17.81
N HIS A 37 -32.92 8.27 -18.18
CA HIS A 37 -32.64 9.66 -17.85
C HIS A 37 -32.30 10.44 -19.13
N PRO A 38 -33.31 10.78 -19.97
CA PRO A 38 -33.11 11.52 -21.20
C PRO A 38 -32.63 12.95 -20.89
N PRO A 39 -31.56 13.43 -21.53
CA PRO A 39 -31.04 14.77 -21.28
C PRO A 39 -31.95 15.80 -21.96
N GLY A 40 -32.72 16.54 -21.16
CA GLY A 40 -33.50 17.68 -21.63
C GLY A 40 -34.85 17.81 -20.94
N GLY A 41 -34.91 18.61 -19.87
CA GLY A 41 -36.14 19.00 -19.19
C GLY A 41 -35.89 20.16 -18.23
N GLY A 42 -35.66 21.36 -18.80
CA GLY A 42 -35.43 22.61 -18.06
C GLY A 42 -33.95 22.96 -17.89
N ALA A 43 -33.54 24.10 -18.48
CA ALA A 43 -32.23 24.75 -18.39
C ALA A 43 -31.03 23.78 -18.23
N SER A 44 -30.61 23.17 -19.34
CA SER A 44 -29.46 22.27 -19.34
C SER A 44 -28.19 23.05 -18.99
N PRO A 45 -27.41 22.65 -17.96
CA PRO A 45 -26.00 22.97 -17.95
C PRO A 45 -25.43 22.38 -19.25
N ALA A 46 -24.61 23.15 -19.95
CA ALA A 46 -23.96 22.68 -21.16
C ALA A 46 -23.26 21.34 -20.85
N TRP A 47 -23.20 20.42 -21.81
CA TRP A 47 -22.42 19.18 -21.66
C TRP A 47 -20.96 19.42 -21.22
N ASN A 48 -20.47 20.65 -21.36
CA ASN A 48 -19.19 21.13 -20.82
C ASN A 48 -19.11 21.08 -19.28
N ASP A 49 -20.22 21.22 -18.53
CA ASP A 49 -20.24 21.19 -17.07
C ASP A 49 -20.19 19.76 -16.52
N ALA A 50 -20.83 18.79 -17.18
CA ALA A 50 -20.72 17.38 -16.80
C ALA A 50 -19.31 16.81 -17.05
N THR A 51 -18.54 17.47 -17.93
CA THR A 51 -17.14 17.18 -18.21
C THR A 51 -16.18 18.15 -17.55
N SER A 52 -16.61 19.03 -16.61
CA SER A 52 -15.68 19.93 -15.92
C SER A 52 -14.62 19.09 -15.19
N VAL A 53 -13.41 19.16 -15.73
CA VAL A 53 -12.50 18.01 -15.97
C VAL A 53 -11.75 17.54 -14.72
N GLU A 54 -12.10 17.97 -13.51
CA GLU A 54 -11.28 17.63 -12.34
C GLU A 54 -11.69 16.29 -11.71
N GLY A 55 -12.98 16.05 -11.45
CA GLY A 55 -13.43 14.87 -10.71
C GLY A 55 -13.35 13.54 -11.49
N ILE A 56 -13.71 13.57 -12.77
CA ILE A 56 -13.79 12.35 -13.61
C ILE A 56 -12.40 11.91 -14.05
N ALA A 57 -11.55 12.84 -14.50
CA ALA A 57 -10.22 12.53 -14.98
C ALA A 57 -9.27 12.13 -13.86
N THR A 58 -9.41 12.72 -12.65
CA THR A 58 -8.65 12.27 -11.46
C THR A 58 -8.99 10.82 -11.11
N ARG A 59 -10.28 10.42 -11.20
CA ARG A 59 -10.70 9.03 -10.97
C ARG A 59 -10.21 8.06 -12.05
N ILE A 60 -10.16 8.48 -13.32
CA ILE A 60 -9.63 7.65 -14.41
C ILE A 60 -8.10 7.55 -14.32
N GLY A 61 -7.41 8.65 -14.01
CA GLY A 61 -5.96 8.71 -13.82
C GLY A 61 -5.46 7.80 -12.70
N ALA A 62 -6.19 7.75 -11.58
CA ALA A 62 -5.88 6.84 -10.47
C ALA A 62 -5.95 5.34 -10.83
N TYR A 63 -6.66 4.98 -11.90
CA TYR A 63 -6.84 3.58 -12.34
C TYR A 63 -5.92 3.17 -13.51
N LEU A 64 -5.24 4.11 -14.17
CA LEU A 64 -4.37 3.83 -15.32
C LEU A 64 -2.90 3.79 -14.90
N ARG A 65 -2.13 2.80 -15.39
CA ARG A 65 -0.67 2.80 -15.24
C ARG A 65 -0.05 3.95 -16.04
N ARG A 66 1.04 4.55 -15.54
CA ARG A 66 1.73 5.75 -16.09
C ARG A 66 1.93 5.72 -17.63
N ARG A 67 2.27 4.56 -18.20
CA ARG A 67 2.47 4.37 -19.65
C ARG A 67 1.20 4.36 -20.49
N GLU A 68 0.07 3.92 -19.92
CA GLU A 68 -1.22 3.82 -20.62
C GLU A 68 -1.97 5.16 -20.60
N ALA A 69 -1.90 5.88 -19.48
CA ALA A 69 -2.42 7.25 -19.37
C ALA A 69 -1.77 8.18 -20.40
N HIS A 70 -0.45 8.06 -20.60
CA HIS A 70 0.29 8.87 -21.56
C HIS A 70 -0.10 8.59 -23.02
N ARG A 71 -0.45 7.35 -23.38
CA ARG A 71 -0.85 6.98 -24.75
C ARG A 71 -2.27 7.39 -25.11
N LEU A 72 -3.20 7.33 -24.15
CA LEU A 72 -4.63 7.60 -24.39
C LEU A 72 -4.98 9.09 -24.40
N LEU A 73 -4.18 9.95 -23.76
CA LEU A 73 -4.51 11.37 -23.55
C LEU A 73 -3.74 12.33 -24.47
N LEU A 74 -2.77 11.85 -25.25
CA LEU A 74 -2.07 12.62 -26.29
C LEU A 74 -2.98 13.33 -27.32
N PRO A 75 -4.15 12.78 -27.72
CA PRO A 75 -4.99 13.43 -28.74
C PRO A 75 -5.95 14.52 -28.24
N VAL A 76 -6.12 14.72 -26.93
CA VAL A 76 -7.24 15.53 -26.40
C VAL A 76 -6.74 16.77 -25.66
N SER A 77 -7.15 17.95 -26.15
CA SER A 77 -7.27 19.31 -25.55
C SER A 77 -6.25 19.88 -24.51
N GLN A 78 -6.17 21.22 -24.44
CA GLN A 78 -5.42 21.97 -23.41
C GLN A 78 -5.88 21.68 -21.97
N SER A 79 -7.18 21.44 -21.74
CA SER A 79 -7.74 21.12 -20.42
C SER A 79 -7.29 19.75 -19.92
N THR A 80 -7.01 18.82 -20.84
CA THR A 80 -6.44 17.52 -20.49
C THR A 80 -4.95 17.62 -20.20
N ARG A 81 -4.21 18.62 -20.73
CA ARG A 81 -2.80 18.85 -20.35
C ARG A 81 -2.64 19.37 -18.93
N SER A 82 -3.50 20.29 -18.47
CA SER A 82 -3.46 20.76 -17.08
C SER A 82 -3.82 19.62 -16.11
N VAL A 83 -4.83 18.83 -16.47
CA VAL A 83 -5.24 17.64 -15.71
C VAL A 83 -4.18 16.54 -15.79
N LEU A 84 -3.56 16.29 -16.94
CA LEU A 84 -2.45 15.35 -17.07
C LEU A 84 -1.26 15.85 -16.25
N ARG A 85 -0.98 17.15 -16.21
CA ARG A 85 0.11 17.71 -15.38
C ARG A 85 -0.20 17.58 -13.89
N ALA A 86 -1.43 17.89 -13.45
CA ALA A 86 -1.86 17.72 -12.06
C ALA A 86 -1.93 16.24 -11.66
N THR A 87 -2.38 15.37 -12.56
CA THR A 87 -2.44 13.92 -12.37
C THR A 87 -1.03 13.32 -12.40
N LEU A 88 -0.14 13.73 -13.29
CA LEU A 88 1.25 13.28 -13.34
C LEU A 88 2.03 13.78 -12.13
N LEU A 89 1.83 15.01 -11.66
CA LEU A 89 2.39 15.50 -10.40
C LEU A 89 1.90 14.67 -9.20
N ARG A 90 0.62 14.26 -9.21
CA ARG A 90 0.03 13.35 -8.20
C ARG A 90 0.44 11.88 -8.36
N CYS A 91 0.81 11.46 -9.57
CA CYS A 91 1.27 10.12 -9.92
C CYS A 91 2.79 10.03 -10.08
N GLN A 92 3.55 11.05 -9.65
CA GLN A 92 4.99 10.94 -9.56
C GLN A 92 5.30 9.96 -8.43
N GLU A 93 5.61 8.72 -8.81
CA GLU A 93 6.19 7.74 -7.92
C GLU A 93 7.53 8.30 -7.45
N HIS A 94 7.60 8.57 -6.15
CA HIS A 94 8.83 8.99 -5.50
C HIS A 94 9.26 7.89 -4.55
N LEU A 95 10.56 7.64 -4.48
CA LEU A 95 11.12 6.80 -3.43
C LEU A 95 11.44 7.69 -2.24
N TYR A 96 10.90 7.33 -1.07
CA TYR A 96 11.17 8.00 0.19
C TYR A 96 12.09 7.12 1.04
N VAL A 97 13.09 7.74 1.64
CA VAL A 97 13.97 7.12 2.65
C VAL A 97 13.78 7.92 3.93
N CYS A 98 13.34 7.25 4.99
CA CYS A 98 13.03 7.88 6.27
C CYS A 98 13.87 7.24 7.38
N GLY A 99 14.66 8.04 8.07
CA GLY A 99 15.46 7.58 9.22
C GLY A 99 16.64 6.69 8.83
N GLY A 100 16.84 5.61 9.59
CA GLY A 100 17.99 4.72 9.51
C GLY A 100 19.11 5.10 10.50
N PHE A 101 20.29 4.49 10.33
CA PHE A 101 21.41 4.62 11.27
C PHE A 101 22.71 4.99 10.55
N ASN A 102 23.46 5.98 11.05
CA ASN A 102 24.71 6.46 10.44
C ASN A 102 25.98 6.03 11.19
N SER A 103 26.01 4.81 11.72
CA SER A 103 27.06 4.26 12.58
C SER A 103 27.23 4.91 13.96
N ARG A 104 26.58 6.07 14.20
CA ARG A 104 26.65 6.80 15.48
C ARG A 104 25.30 6.90 16.17
N ARG A 105 24.23 7.17 15.42
CA ARG A 105 22.88 7.33 15.96
C ARG A 105 21.81 7.11 14.90
N ALA A 106 20.59 6.88 15.37
CA ALA A 106 19.39 6.93 14.55
C ALA A 106 19.19 8.32 13.92
N LEU A 107 18.59 8.33 12.74
CA LEU A 107 18.38 9.51 11.91
C LEU A 107 16.91 9.94 11.97
N SER A 108 16.69 11.25 11.84
CA SER A 108 15.37 11.83 11.58
C SER A 108 15.27 12.41 10.16
N SER A 109 16.32 12.22 9.36
CA SER A 109 16.39 12.72 7.99
C SER A 109 15.42 11.98 7.09
N VAL A 110 14.86 12.72 6.15
CA VAL A 110 13.94 12.21 5.15
C VAL A 110 14.43 12.69 3.80
N GLU A 111 14.62 11.76 2.88
CA GLU A 111 15.09 12.05 1.53
C GLU A 111 14.12 11.45 0.51
N ARG A 112 13.91 12.17 -0.58
CA ARG A 112 13.03 11.77 -1.66
C ARG A 112 13.79 11.75 -2.98
N LEU A 113 13.74 10.64 -3.69
CA LEU A 113 14.24 10.56 -5.07
C LEU A 113 13.13 10.90 -6.05
N GLY A 114 13.31 11.99 -6.79
CA GLY A 114 12.48 12.32 -7.95
C GLY A 114 12.89 11.47 -9.14
N LEU A 115 12.07 10.48 -9.53
CA LEU A 115 12.39 9.56 -10.63
C LEU A 115 12.49 10.24 -12.01
N GLU A 116 11.99 11.47 -12.16
CA GLU A 116 12.10 12.22 -13.41
C GLU A 116 13.39 13.03 -13.51
N GLN A 117 13.91 13.51 -12.38
CA GLN A 117 15.10 14.35 -12.31
C GLN A 117 16.35 13.59 -11.84
N ASP A 118 16.19 12.31 -11.47
CA ASP A 118 17.22 11.41 -10.93
C ASP A 118 18.07 12.08 -9.83
N ARG A 119 17.39 12.77 -8.92
CA ARG A 119 18.02 13.55 -7.86
C ARG A 119 17.33 13.36 -6.52
N TRP A 120 18.15 13.20 -5.49
CA TRP A 120 17.73 13.21 -4.10
C TRP A 120 17.44 14.64 -3.63
N GLU A 121 16.32 14.80 -2.95
CA GLU A 121 15.90 16.02 -2.30
C GLU A 121 15.69 15.75 -0.81
N THR A 122 16.30 16.59 0.04
CA THR A 122 16.07 16.55 1.47
C THR A 122 14.72 17.17 1.80
N LEU A 123 13.90 16.44 2.55
CA LEU A 123 12.60 16.88 3.02
C LEU A 123 12.67 17.32 4.49
N PRO A 124 11.60 17.97 5.02
CA PRO A 124 11.50 18.26 6.44
C PRO A 124 11.73 17.00 7.29
N PRO A 125 12.55 17.09 8.35
CA PRO A 125 12.88 15.94 9.18
C PRO A 125 11.69 15.50 10.03
N MET A 126 11.69 14.23 10.42
CA MET A 126 10.78 13.68 11.44
C MET A 126 11.04 14.35 12.80
N CYS A 127 10.03 14.36 13.67
CA CYS A 127 10.14 14.87 15.03
C CYS A 127 11.09 14.01 15.88
N GLU A 128 11.03 12.69 15.71
CA GLU A 128 11.87 11.72 16.39
C GLU A 128 12.89 11.06 15.46
N ARG A 129 13.89 10.41 16.06
CA ARG A 129 14.87 9.61 15.33
C ARG A 129 14.36 8.19 15.23
N HIS A 130 14.36 7.66 14.02
CA HIS A 130 13.82 6.35 13.73
C HIS A 130 14.91 5.47 13.10
N ASP A 131 15.22 4.36 13.77
CA ASP A 131 15.95 3.23 13.21
C ASP A 131 15.10 1.97 13.38
N GLU A 132 15.22 1.02 12.45
CA GLU A 132 14.35 -0.16 12.35
C GLU A 132 12.83 0.14 12.42
N ALA A 133 12.41 1.32 11.96
CA ALA A 133 11.00 1.70 11.93
C ALA A 133 10.27 1.11 10.72
N SER A 134 8.97 0.88 10.86
CA SER A 134 8.12 0.51 9.73
C SER A 134 7.67 1.76 8.97
N SER A 135 7.87 1.76 7.65
CA SER A 135 7.38 2.83 6.76
C SER A 135 6.23 2.33 5.88
N VAL A 136 5.08 3.00 5.93
CA VAL A 136 3.86 2.56 5.23
C VAL A 136 3.13 3.74 4.60
N VAL A 137 2.67 3.58 3.35
CA VAL A 137 1.87 4.61 2.66
C VAL A 137 0.40 4.26 2.70
N ILE A 138 -0.44 5.19 3.18
CA ILE A 138 -1.90 5.05 3.24
C ILE A 138 -2.53 6.35 2.76
N ASN A 139 -3.45 6.27 1.79
CA ASN A 139 -4.19 7.42 1.27
C ASN A 139 -3.28 8.61 0.87
N GLY A 140 -2.10 8.34 0.31
CA GLY A 140 -1.14 9.35 -0.13
C GLY A 140 -0.29 9.98 0.98
N ARG A 141 -0.42 9.50 2.22
CA ARG A 141 0.38 9.92 3.38
C ARG A 141 1.35 8.83 3.79
N LEU A 142 2.52 9.23 4.28
CA LEU A 142 3.58 8.32 4.69
C LEU A 142 3.63 8.23 6.21
N TYR A 143 3.48 7.03 6.75
CA TYR A 143 3.53 6.73 8.17
C TYR A 143 4.86 6.07 8.51
N VAL A 144 5.53 6.57 9.55
CA VAL A 144 6.73 5.96 10.14
C VAL A 144 6.38 5.54 11.56
N CYS A 145 6.54 4.26 11.87
CA CYS A 145 5.99 3.63 13.07
C CYS A 145 7.06 2.87 13.83
N GLY A 146 7.15 3.12 15.12
CA GLY A 146 8.12 2.48 16.00
C GLY A 146 9.55 2.90 15.72
N CYS A 147 10.47 2.38 16.53
CA CYS A 147 11.90 2.50 16.30
C CYS A 147 12.64 1.51 17.22
N PHE A 148 13.92 1.33 16.98
CA PHE A 148 14.84 0.70 17.90
C PHE A 148 16.14 1.50 17.92
N ASP A 149 16.52 2.06 19.07
CA ASP A 149 17.76 2.85 19.18
C ASP A 149 18.98 1.99 19.57
N GLY A 150 18.84 0.66 19.54
CA GLY A 150 19.82 -0.31 20.02
C GLY A 150 19.63 -0.72 21.48
N LEU A 151 18.84 0.02 22.26
CA LEU A 151 18.56 -0.26 23.68
C LEU A 151 17.06 -0.38 23.95
N GLN A 152 16.26 0.52 23.40
CA GLN A 152 14.83 0.64 23.64
C GLN A 152 14.04 0.67 22.34
N ALA A 153 12.92 -0.05 22.35
CA ALA A 153 11.94 0.05 21.28
C ALA A 153 11.04 1.27 21.50
N GLY A 154 10.62 1.91 20.41
CA GLY A 154 9.70 3.04 20.42
C GLY A 154 8.26 2.66 20.08
N ARG A 155 7.33 3.50 20.53
CA ARG A 155 5.89 3.41 20.22
C ARG A 155 5.39 4.57 19.36
N SER A 156 6.27 5.53 19.05
CA SER A 156 5.92 6.74 18.33
C SER A 156 5.52 6.43 16.89
N VAL A 157 4.59 7.23 16.39
CA VAL A 157 4.06 7.12 15.05
C VAL A 157 3.96 8.53 14.50
N GLU A 158 4.55 8.75 13.34
CA GLU A 158 4.54 10.04 12.66
C GLU A 158 3.96 9.87 11.26
N CYS A 159 3.18 10.85 10.82
CA CYS A 159 2.55 10.89 9.51
C CYS A 159 3.04 12.12 8.74
N PHE A 160 3.64 11.90 7.58
CA PHE A 160 4.01 12.95 6.65
C PHE A 160 2.89 13.20 5.65
N ASP A 161 2.47 14.46 5.53
CA ASP A 161 1.60 14.94 4.46
C ASP A 161 2.48 15.56 3.35
N PRO A 162 2.61 14.91 2.18
CA PRO A 162 3.43 15.44 1.08
C PRO A 162 2.87 16.71 0.44
N GLU A 163 1.56 16.98 0.52
CA GLU A 163 0.97 18.21 -0.02
C GLU A 163 1.34 19.39 0.89
N MET A 164 1.31 19.19 2.20
CA MET A 164 1.64 20.22 3.19
C MET A 164 3.13 20.26 3.58
N GLN A 165 3.93 19.29 3.14
CA GLN A 165 5.34 19.13 3.48
C GLN A 165 5.58 19.21 5.00
N ARG A 166 4.77 18.50 5.78
CA ARG A 166 4.86 18.52 7.23
C ARG A 166 4.62 17.16 7.85
N TRP A 167 5.32 16.92 8.95
CA TRP A 167 5.09 15.79 9.83
C TRP A 167 4.04 16.13 10.87
N GLU A 168 3.24 15.13 11.21
CA GLU A 168 2.21 15.19 12.25
C GLU A 168 2.37 13.98 13.17
N SER A 169 2.37 14.23 14.48
CA SER A 169 2.36 13.15 15.46
C SER A 169 1.01 12.42 15.45
N MET A 170 1.07 11.10 15.38
CA MET A 170 -0.10 10.23 15.48
C MET A 170 -0.15 9.59 16.86
N PRO A 171 -1.33 9.09 17.29
CA PRO A 171 -1.43 8.34 18.53
C PRO A 171 -0.43 7.19 18.55
N PRO A 172 0.27 6.97 19.68
CA PRO A 172 1.30 5.93 19.77
C PRO A 172 0.67 4.55 19.76
N MET A 173 1.45 3.55 19.34
CA MET A 173 1.10 2.13 19.49
C MET A 173 1.00 1.76 20.98
N ALA A 174 0.23 0.72 21.28
CA ALA A 174 0.11 0.18 22.63
C ALA A 174 1.40 -0.52 23.07
N GLU A 175 2.02 -1.30 22.18
CA GLU A 175 3.33 -1.92 22.41
C GLU A 175 4.44 -1.17 21.69
N ALA A 176 5.62 -1.12 22.31
CA ALA A 176 6.82 -0.61 21.68
C ALA A 176 7.36 -1.64 20.67
N ARG A 177 7.77 -1.19 19.49
CA ARG A 177 8.13 -2.07 18.37
C ARG A 177 9.33 -1.54 17.60
N GLY A 178 10.40 -2.34 17.56
CA GLY A 178 11.53 -2.23 16.66
C GLY A 178 11.55 -3.36 15.62
N GLY A 179 11.90 -3.08 14.37
CA GLY A 179 11.99 -4.08 13.32
C GLY A 179 10.67 -4.78 13.02
N ALA A 180 9.54 -4.09 13.23
CA ALA A 180 8.22 -4.61 12.92
C ALA A 180 7.92 -4.53 11.41
N PHE A 181 7.01 -5.38 10.96
CA PHE A 181 6.50 -5.32 9.60
C PHE A 181 5.25 -4.45 9.54
N GLY A 182 5.28 -3.38 8.74
CA GLY A 182 4.14 -2.50 8.53
C GLY A 182 3.51 -2.67 7.15
N VAL A 183 2.18 -2.64 7.06
CA VAL A 183 1.47 -2.70 5.77
C VAL A 183 0.13 -1.97 5.78
N ALA A 184 -0.30 -1.52 4.61
CA ALA A 184 -1.60 -0.91 4.38
C ALA A 184 -2.59 -1.93 3.81
N LEU A 185 -3.77 -2.06 4.42
CA LEU A 185 -4.86 -2.87 3.86
C LEU A 185 -6.21 -2.26 4.21
N GLY A 186 -7.09 -2.10 3.21
CA GLY A 186 -8.44 -1.59 3.41
C GLY A 186 -8.49 -0.19 4.05
N GLY A 187 -7.51 0.68 3.76
CA GLY A 187 -7.42 2.02 4.34
C GLY A 187 -6.89 2.08 5.78
N HIS A 188 -6.52 0.94 6.36
CA HIS A 188 -5.96 0.83 7.70
C HIS A 188 -4.48 0.50 7.64
N LEU A 189 -3.74 0.92 8.67
CA LEU A 189 -2.35 0.56 8.90
C LEU A 189 -2.31 -0.66 9.81
N TYR A 190 -1.53 -1.68 9.46
CA TYR A 190 -1.25 -2.82 10.31
C TYR A 190 0.24 -2.86 10.63
N ILE A 191 0.58 -3.02 11.91
CA ILE A 191 1.94 -3.26 12.38
C ILE A 191 1.99 -4.65 13.01
N CYS A 192 2.79 -5.54 12.42
CA CYS A 192 2.87 -6.96 12.76
C CYS A 192 4.21 -7.27 13.41
N GLY A 193 4.17 -7.84 14.62
CA GLY A 193 5.37 -8.28 15.33
C GLY A 193 6.33 -7.15 15.69
N GLY A 194 7.63 -7.42 15.54
CA GLY A 194 8.71 -6.55 16.00
C GLY A 194 9.36 -7.04 17.30
N TYR A 195 10.20 -6.21 17.88
CA TYR A 195 10.93 -6.44 19.12
C TYR A 195 10.62 -5.32 20.11
N ASP A 196 10.24 -5.66 21.34
CA ASP A 196 9.85 -4.69 22.38
C ASP A 196 11.01 -4.18 23.25
N GLY A 197 12.24 -4.62 22.97
CA GLY A 197 13.42 -4.41 23.82
C GLY A 197 13.79 -5.65 24.65
N HIS A 198 12.89 -6.63 24.76
CA HIS A 198 13.10 -7.86 25.53
C HIS A 198 12.83 -9.14 24.74
N ARG A 199 11.81 -9.15 23.88
CA ARG A 199 11.38 -10.31 23.10
C ARG A 199 10.80 -9.92 21.75
N ALA A 200 10.83 -10.88 20.82
CA ALA A 200 10.04 -10.78 19.61
C ALA A 200 8.54 -10.85 19.94
N LEU A 201 7.73 -10.10 19.20
CA LEU A 201 6.28 -10.02 19.37
C LEU A 201 5.56 -10.83 18.28
N CYS A 202 4.43 -11.42 18.66
CA CYS A 202 3.45 -11.96 17.70
C CYS A 202 2.21 -11.06 17.57
N SER A 203 2.05 -10.09 18.48
CA SER A 203 0.90 -9.19 18.48
C SER A 203 0.87 -8.32 17.22
N VAL A 204 -0.33 -7.94 16.84
CA VAL A 204 -0.60 -7.12 15.66
C VAL A 204 -1.54 -5.99 16.09
N GLU A 205 -1.19 -4.78 15.67
CA GLU A 205 -1.99 -3.59 15.94
C GLU A 205 -2.43 -2.95 14.64
N ARG A 206 -3.67 -2.45 14.62
CA ARG A 206 -4.28 -1.79 13.48
C ARG A 206 -4.67 -0.36 13.84
N LEU A 207 -4.16 0.61 13.09
CA LEU A 207 -4.57 2.01 13.18
C LEU A 207 -5.63 2.32 12.11
N ASP A 208 -6.76 2.86 12.56
CA ASP A 208 -7.66 3.63 11.71
C ASP A 208 -7.14 5.08 11.65
N PRO A 209 -6.64 5.55 10.50
CA PRO A 209 -6.07 6.91 10.38
C PRO A 209 -7.13 8.02 10.45
N VAL A 210 -8.41 7.70 10.24
CA VAL A 210 -9.52 8.66 10.32
C VAL A 210 -9.97 8.82 11.76
N ALA A 211 -10.21 7.70 12.46
CA ALA A 211 -10.54 7.71 13.89
C ALA A 211 -9.33 8.08 14.76
N ARG A 212 -8.10 7.87 14.24
CA ARG A 212 -6.83 7.97 14.97
C ARG A 212 -6.80 7.05 16.19
N GLU A 213 -7.28 5.83 16.01
CA GLU A 213 -7.35 4.85 17.08
C GLU A 213 -6.62 3.56 16.70
N TRP A 214 -5.81 3.08 17.64
CA TRP A 214 -5.19 1.76 17.56
C TRP A 214 -6.14 0.71 18.12
N THR A 215 -6.21 -0.41 17.43
CA THR A 215 -6.97 -1.59 17.83
C THR A 215 -6.07 -2.80 17.77
N VAL A 216 -6.04 -3.59 18.84
CA VAL A 216 -5.36 -4.89 18.81
C VAL A 216 -6.19 -5.83 17.95
N VAL A 217 -5.55 -6.49 16.99
CA VAL A 217 -6.17 -7.49 16.12
C VAL A 217 -5.55 -8.87 16.43
N PRO A 218 -6.06 -9.97 15.87
CA PRO A 218 -5.51 -11.30 16.13
C PRO A 218 -4.00 -11.36 15.98
N SER A 219 -3.34 -12.00 16.94
CA SER A 219 -1.89 -12.19 16.94
C SER A 219 -1.48 -13.25 15.93
N MET A 220 -0.28 -13.07 15.35
CA MET A 220 0.41 -14.08 14.56
C MET A 220 0.63 -15.38 15.36
N VAL A 221 0.78 -16.48 14.64
CA VAL A 221 1.05 -17.80 15.22
C VAL A 221 2.44 -17.85 15.84
N GLU A 222 3.43 -17.26 15.17
CA GLU A 222 4.80 -17.16 15.69
C GLU A 222 5.17 -15.71 15.98
N ALA A 223 5.97 -15.49 17.01
CA ALA A 223 6.59 -14.20 17.26
C ALA A 223 7.73 -13.95 16.26
N ARG A 224 7.78 -12.74 15.68
CA ARG A 224 8.75 -12.40 14.63
C ARG A 224 9.20 -10.94 14.75
N ASN A 225 10.51 -10.70 14.73
CA ASN A 225 11.09 -9.38 14.41
C ASN A 225 11.92 -9.46 13.12
N ALA A 226 12.15 -8.31 12.47
CA ALA A 226 12.81 -8.21 11.17
C ALA A 226 12.21 -9.16 10.11
N ALA A 227 10.89 -9.39 10.21
CA ALA A 227 10.11 -10.12 9.23
C ALA A 227 9.74 -9.19 8.07
N VAL A 228 9.41 -9.79 6.93
CA VAL A 228 9.00 -9.05 5.75
C VAL A 228 7.71 -9.61 5.20
N GLY A 229 7.01 -8.82 4.40
CA GLY A 229 5.69 -9.21 3.95
C GLY A 229 5.10 -8.24 2.95
N THR A 230 3.89 -8.56 2.51
CA THR A 230 3.10 -7.66 1.67
C THR A 230 1.63 -8.06 1.73
N VAL A 231 0.78 -7.30 1.04
CA VAL A 231 -0.60 -7.72 0.79
C VAL A 231 -0.67 -8.46 -0.53
N ILE A 232 -1.18 -9.69 -0.51
CA ILE A 232 -1.44 -10.51 -1.71
C ILE A 232 -2.92 -10.91 -1.69
N LEU A 233 -3.64 -10.57 -2.75
CA LEU A 233 -5.06 -10.92 -2.91
C LEU A 233 -5.93 -10.51 -1.70
N GLY A 234 -5.64 -9.35 -1.09
CA GLY A 234 -6.38 -8.83 0.06
C GLY A 234 -5.98 -9.43 1.40
N ARG A 235 -4.99 -10.33 1.45
CA ARG A 235 -4.45 -10.92 2.67
C ARG A 235 -3.11 -10.32 3.02
N ILE A 236 -2.87 -10.06 4.30
CA ILE A 236 -1.55 -9.70 4.82
C ILE A 236 -0.73 -10.98 4.89
N CYS A 237 0.41 -11.04 4.21
CA CYS A 237 1.34 -12.16 4.27
C CYS A 237 2.62 -11.71 4.96
N VAL A 238 3.05 -12.41 6.00
CA VAL A 238 4.29 -12.17 6.75
C VAL A 238 5.19 -13.39 6.63
N CYS A 239 6.47 -13.19 6.36
CA CYS A 239 7.41 -14.23 6.00
C CYS A 239 8.76 -14.02 6.70
N GLY A 240 9.32 -15.12 7.21
CA GLY A 240 10.65 -15.12 7.81
C GLY A 240 10.70 -14.31 9.11
N GLY A 241 11.80 -13.58 9.28
CA GLY A 241 12.16 -12.88 10.51
C GLY A 241 12.90 -13.76 11.51
N PHE A 242 13.01 -13.28 12.74
CA PHE A 242 13.62 -13.98 13.86
C PHE A 242 12.63 -14.18 14.99
N ALA A 243 12.65 -15.38 15.58
CA ALA A 243 12.06 -15.67 16.88
C ALA A 243 13.19 -15.81 17.91
N GLY A 244 13.56 -14.69 18.55
CA GLY A 244 14.76 -14.63 19.38
C GLY A 244 16.01 -14.75 18.50
N GLN A 245 16.86 -15.75 18.77
CA GLN A 245 18.08 -16.01 17.99
C GLN A 245 17.85 -16.89 16.75
N ARG A 246 16.63 -17.41 16.56
CA ARG A 246 16.32 -18.38 15.51
C ARG A 246 15.73 -17.68 14.29
N ALA A 247 16.42 -17.76 13.15
CA ALA A 247 15.85 -17.35 11.87
C ALA A 247 14.68 -18.27 11.48
N LEU A 248 13.63 -17.68 10.91
CA LEU A 248 12.41 -18.38 10.56
C LEU A 248 12.36 -18.66 9.06
N ARG A 249 11.91 -19.87 8.70
CA ARG A 249 11.51 -20.23 7.32
C ARG A 249 10.00 -20.16 7.11
N SER A 250 9.23 -20.06 8.19
CA SER A 250 7.79 -20.03 8.17
C SER A 250 7.25 -18.73 7.56
N ALA A 251 6.04 -18.83 7.05
CA ALA A 251 5.24 -17.72 6.60
C ALA A 251 3.81 -17.93 7.10
N GLU A 252 3.07 -16.83 7.25
CA GLU A 252 1.69 -16.83 7.69
C GLU A 252 0.92 -15.72 7.01
N SER A 253 -0.41 -15.89 6.92
CA SER A 253 -1.29 -14.91 6.33
C SER A 253 -2.53 -14.62 7.16
N PHE A 254 -3.05 -13.41 7.03
CA PHE A 254 -4.25 -12.95 7.71
C PHE A 254 -5.18 -12.23 6.74
N ASP A 255 -6.44 -12.64 6.77
CA ASP A 255 -7.53 -11.99 6.05
C ASP A 255 -8.47 -11.31 7.05
N PRO A 256 -8.39 -9.98 7.23
CA PRO A 256 -9.21 -9.28 8.21
C PRO A 256 -10.70 -9.28 7.88
N THR A 257 -11.10 -9.76 6.69
CA THR A 257 -12.52 -9.80 6.27
C THR A 257 -13.17 -11.16 6.45
N LEU A 258 -12.38 -12.23 6.54
CA LEU A 258 -12.87 -13.61 6.56
C LEU A 258 -12.58 -14.37 7.85
N SER A 259 -11.50 -14.02 8.55
CA SER A 259 -10.99 -14.80 9.68
C SER A 259 -10.54 -13.88 10.81
N ASP A 260 -10.68 -14.38 12.05
CA ASP A 260 -10.12 -13.76 13.24
C ASP A 260 -8.84 -14.49 13.71
N GLN A 261 -8.17 -15.19 12.77
CA GLN A 261 -6.98 -15.99 13.04
C GLN A 261 -5.99 -15.92 11.88
N TRP A 262 -4.70 -16.05 12.22
CA TRP A 262 -3.61 -16.20 11.26
C TRP A 262 -3.49 -17.66 10.79
N GLU A 263 -3.23 -17.84 9.51
CA GLU A 263 -3.07 -19.15 8.87
C GLU A 263 -1.60 -19.35 8.45
N MET A 264 -1.02 -20.49 8.82
CA MET A 264 0.32 -20.86 8.37
C MET A 264 0.33 -21.14 6.87
N LEU A 265 1.27 -20.52 6.16
CA LEU A 265 1.56 -20.78 4.75
C LEU A 265 2.66 -21.84 4.60
N PRO A 266 2.80 -22.45 3.42
CA PRO A 266 3.93 -23.32 3.13
C PRO A 266 5.27 -22.63 3.44
N PRO A 267 6.21 -23.29 4.15
CA PRO A 267 7.46 -22.68 4.55
C PRO A 267 8.40 -22.50 3.36
N MET A 268 9.29 -21.51 3.47
CA MET A 268 10.43 -21.34 2.58
C MET A 268 11.41 -22.52 2.71
N SER A 269 12.21 -22.74 1.66
CA SER A 269 13.30 -23.73 1.66
C SER A 269 14.43 -23.40 2.65
N GLN A 270 14.65 -22.10 2.89
CA GLN A 270 15.68 -21.58 3.80
C GLN A 270 15.07 -20.56 4.77
N ALA A 271 15.63 -20.50 5.97
CA ALA A 271 15.29 -19.46 6.93
C ALA A 271 15.86 -18.11 6.47
N ARG A 272 15.12 -17.03 6.74
CA ARG A 272 15.52 -15.68 6.32
C ARG A 272 15.07 -14.67 7.37
N GLY A 273 16.00 -14.13 8.15
CA GLY A 273 15.77 -12.97 9.00
C GLY A 273 16.48 -11.72 8.46
N GLY A 274 15.86 -10.54 8.58
CA GLY A 274 16.40 -9.30 8.01
C GLY A 274 16.48 -9.30 6.48
N ALA A 275 15.63 -10.10 5.82
CA ALA A 275 15.53 -10.12 4.36
C ALA A 275 14.84 -8.86 3.84
N MET A 276 14.83 -8.70 2.51
CA MET A 276 13.96 -7.74 1.83
C MET A 276 12.92 -8.47 0.99
N CYS A 277 11.79 -7.82 0.71
CA CYS A 277 10.77 -8.39 -0.16
C CYS A 277 10.15 -7.38 -1.10
N ALA A 278 9.57 -7.89 -2.19
CA ALA A 278 8.78 -7.12 -3.15
C ALA A 278 7.62 -7.95 -3.69
N ALA A 279 6.46 -7.31 -3.86
CA ALA A 279 5.32 -7.90 -4.54
C ALA A 279 5.38 -7.58 -6.04
N ILE A 280 5.47 -8.59 -6.89
CA ILE A 280 5.53 -8.42 -8.35
C ILE A 280 4.55 -9.40 -8.99
N GLY A 281 3.59 -8.88 -9.76
CA GLY A 281 2.66 -9.71 -10.53
C GLY A 281 1.78 -10.65 -9.68
N GLY A 282 1.50 -10.29 -8.43
CA GLY A 282 0.72 -11.13 -7.49
C GLY A 282 1.54 -12.20 -6.75
N ALA A 283 2.87 -12.20 -6.92
CA ALA A 283 3.77 -13.05 -6.15
C ALA A 283 4.68 -12.21 -5.22
N LEU A 284 5.06 -12.78 -4.08
CA LEU A 284 6.04 -12.22 -3.16
C LEU A 284 7.41 -12.81 -3.48
N TYR A 285 8.37 -11.93 -3.72
CA TYR A 285 9.77 -12.27 -3.91
C TYR A 285 10.54 -11.84 -2.67
N MET A 286 11.33 -12.75 -2.12
CA MET A 286 12.21 -12.48 -0.97
C MET A 286 13.67 -12.61 -1.40
N CYS A 287 14.47 -11.60 -1.05
CA CYS A 287 15.87 -11.48 -1.45
C CYS A 287 16.75 -11.35 -0.20
N GLY A 288 17.83 -12.12 -0.17
CA GLY A 288 18.82 -12.09 0.92
C GLY A 288 18.26 -12.58 2.26
N GLY A 289 18.72 -11.94 3.33
CA GLY A 289 18.48 -12.35 4.72
C GLY A 289 19.57 -13.24 5.28
N TYR A 290 19.58 -13.37 6.60
CA TYR A 290 20.47 -14.23 7.39
C TYR A 290 19.71 -15.45 7.89
N ASP A 291 20.28 -16.64 7.73
CA ASP A 291 19.66 -17.92 8.11
C ASP A 291 20.14 -18.44 9.48
N GLY A 292 21.08 -17.75 10.12
CA GLY A 292 21.64 -18.15 11.41
C GLY A 292 22.99 -18.87 11.35
N VAL A 293 23.57 -19.09 10.17
CA VAL A 293 24.86 -19.80 9.98
C VAL A 293 25.91 -18.90 9.35
#